data_AF-A0A1H1BHN6-F1
#
_entry.id   AF-A0A1H1BHN6-F1
#
_cell.length_a   1.000
_cell.length_b   1.000
_cell.length_c   1.000
_cell.angle_alpha   90.00
_cell.angle_beta   90.00
_cell.angle_gamma   90.00
#
_symmetry.space_group_name_H-M   'P 1'
#
loop_
_entity.id
_entity.type
_entity.pdbx_description
1 polymer ?
#
loop_
_entity_poly.entity_id
_entity_poly.type
_entity_poly.pdbx_seq_one_letter_code
_entity_poly.pdbx_strand_id
1 'polypeptide(L)' 'MFAVVAGLVLIALGIGGVRYAPAIVDAQRRQGMTPLEDETIEYDDRIAVTKATGAVITLVGIGILAYGTMI' A
#
# COMPACT_ATOMS: atom_id res chain seq x y z
N MET A 1 12.12 6.00 19.49
CA MET A 1 11.16 4.86 19.63
C MET A 1 9.93 4.97 18.75
N PHE A 2 9.12 6.04 18.83
CA PHE A 2 7.90 6.18 18.01
C PHE A 2 8.16 6.08 16.50
N ALA A 3 9.18 6.78 15.98
CA ALA A 3 9.54 6.73 14.55
C ALA A 3 9.89 5.32 14.08
N VAL A 4 10.67 4.56 14.87
CA VAL A 4 11.02 3.17 14.57
C VAL A 4 9.76 2.30 14.44
N VAL A 5 8.83 2.40 15.40
CA VAL A 5 7.57 1.65 15.37
C VAL A 5 6.73 2.05 14.16
N ALA A 6 6.59 3.35 13.89
CA ALA A 6 5.85 3.84 12.72
C ALA A 6 6.45 3.33 11.40
N GLY A 7 7.78 3.34 11.27
CA GLY A 7 8.48 2.80 10.11
C GLY A 7 8.21 1.32 9.90
N LEU A 8 8.29 0.51 10.95
CA LEU A 8 7.98 -0.93 10.89
C LEU A 8 6.53 -1.20 10.50
N VAL A 9 5.58 -0.45 11.04
CA VAL A 9 4.16 -0.56 10.68
C VAL A 9 3.94 -0.23 9.21
N LEU A 10 4.53 0.86 8.71
CA LEU A 10 4.43 1.22 7.29
C LEU A 10 5.05 0.18 6.37
N ILE A 11 6.19 -0.40 6.74
CA ILE A 11 6.80 -1.50 5.98
C ILE A 11 5.86 -2.70 5.93
N ALA A 12 5.30 -3.12 7.07
CA ALA A 12 4.40 -4.26 7.14
C ALA A 12 3.13 -4.03 6.29
N LEU A 13 2.53 -2.84 6.39
CA LEU A 13 1.34 -2.47 5.61
C LEU A 13 1.65 -2.36 4.12
N GLY A 14 2.79 -1.77 3.75
CA GLY A 14 3.21 -1.64 2.35
C GLY A 14 3.46 -2.99 1.69
N ILE A 15 4.18 -3.91 2.36
CA ILE A 15 4.38 -5.29 1.90
C ILE A 15 3.04 -6.02 1.79
N GLY A 16 2.16 -5.84 2.78
CA GLY A 16 0.80 -6.35 2.75
C GLY A 16 0.03 -5.86 1.52
N GLY A 17 0.09 -4.55 1.24
CA GLY A 17 -0.54 -3.93 0.08
C GLY A 17 -0.05 -4.52 -1.25
N VAL A 18 1.25 -4.75 -1.40
CA VAL A 18 1.83 -5.38 -2.60
C VAL A 18 1.37 -6.83 -2.74
N ARG A 19 1.45 -7.60 -1.65
CA ARG A 19 1.19 -9.05 -1.66
C ARG A 19 -0.29 -9.38 -1.83
N TYR A 20 -1.16 -8.57 -1.23
CA TYR A 20 -2.61 -8.79 -1.22
C TYR A 20 -3.38 -7.87 -2.16
N ALA A 21 -2.70 -7.15 -3.06
CA ALA A 21 -3.34 -6.21 -3.99
C ALA A 21 -4.59 -6.77 -4.71
N PRO A 22 -4.59 -7.99 -5.28
CA PRO A 22 -5.80 -8.52 -5.92
C PRO A 22 -6.99 -8.67 -4.96
N ALA A 23 -6.74 -9.21 -3.76
CA ALA A 23 -7.76 -9.38 -2.74
C ALA A 23 -8.29 -8.04 -2.19
N ILE A 24 -7.42 -7.02 -2.10
CA ILE A 24 -7.79 -5.66 -1.70
C ILE A 24 -8.72 -5.04 -2.75
N VAL A 25 -8.36 -5.12 -4.04
CA VAL A 25 -9.17 -4.60 -5.14
C VAL A 25 -10.53 -5.31 -5.21
N ASP A 26 -10.56 -6.64 -5.01
CA ASP A 26 -11.81 -7.41 -4.94
C ASP A 26 -12.69 -6.98 -3.76
N ALA A 27 -12.09 -6.76 -2.59
CA ALA A 27 -12.82 -6.29 -1.42
C ALA A 27 -13.38 -4.88 -1.65
N GLN A 28 -12.59 -3.97 -2.23
CA GLN A 28 -13.04 -2.62 -2.59
C GLN A 28 -14.21 -2.66 -3.58
N ARG A 29 -14.13 -3.52 -4.60
CA ARG A 29 -15.22 -3.71 -5.56
C ARG A 29 -16.51 -4.20 -4.89
N ARG A 30 -16.40 -5.20 -4.00
CA ARG A 30 -17.56 -5.73 -3.25
C ARG A 30 -18.19 -4.70 -2.31
N GLN A 31 -17.40 -3.79 -1.80
CA GLN A 31 -17.85 -2.72 -0.90
C GLN A 31 -18.35 -1.47 -1.65
N GLY A 32 -18.37 -1.49 -2.99
CA GLY A 32 -18.72 -0.30 -3.79
C GLY A 32 -17.72 0.85 -3.62
N MET A 33 -16.50 0.56 -3.16
CA MET A 33 -15.45 1.54 -2.91
C MET A 33 -14.55 1.78 -4.12
N THR A 34 -14.81 1.14 -5.25
CA THR A 34 -14.13 1.44 -6.51
C THR A 34 -14.57 2.82 -6.99
N PRO A 35 -13.74 3.88 -6.86
CA PRO A 35 -14.19 5.27 -7.00
C PRO A 35 -14.54 5.66 -8.44
N LEU A 36 -14.04 4.86 -9.39
CA LEU A 36 -14.21 5.03 -10.81
C LEU A 36 -14.89 3.74 -11.30
N GLU A 37 -16.19 3.77 -11.57
CA GLU A 37 -16.85 2.80 -12.47
C GLU A 37 -16.58 3.21 -13.92
N ASP A 38 -15.33 3.58 -14.20
CA ASP A 38 -14.89 3.95 -15.52
C ASP A 38 -14.54 2.66 -16.27
N GLU A 39 -15.26 2.40 -17.36
CA GLU A 39 -15.06 1.25 -18.24
C GLU A 39 -13.65 1.23 -18.85
N THR A 40 -12.93 2.36 -18.80
CA THR A 40 -11.56 2.49 -19.29
C THR A 40 -10.50 2.00 -18.32
N ILE A 41 -10.80 1.85 -17.02
CA ILE A 41 -9.82 1.41 -16.02
C ILE A 41 -9.97 -0.09 -15.81
N GLU A 42 -9.06 -0.82 -16.44
CA GLU A 42 -8.97 -2.28 -16.33
C GLU A 42 -8.68 -2.72 -14.89
N TYR A 43 -9.15 -3.91 -14.56
CA TYR A 43 -8.92 -4.51 -13.24
C TYR A 43 -7.42 -4.66 -12.91
N ASP A 44 -6.63 -5.00 -13.93
CA ASP A 44 -5.18 -5.17 -13.79
C ASP A 44 -4.47 -3.85 -13.47
N ASP A 45 -4.95 -2.72 -14.01
CA ASP A 45 -4.42 -1.39 -13.66
C ASP A 45 -4.68 -1.05 -12.20
N ARG A 46 -5.85 -1.41 -11.67
CA ARG A 46 -6.16 -1.20 -10.25
C ARG A 46 -5.24 -2.01 -9.35
N ILE A 47 -4.93 -3.25 -9.75
CA ILE A 47 -3.93 -4.08 -9.05
C ILE A 47 -2.55 -3.43 -9.14
N ALA A 48 -2.14 -2.98 -10.33
CA ALA A 48 -0.84 -2.38 -10.55
C ALA A 48 -0.65 -1.11 -9.69
N VAL A 49 -1.65 -0.22 -9.66
CA VAL A 49 -1.66 0.97 -8.81
C VAL A 49 -1.62 0.58 -7.32
N THR A 50 -2.42 -0.40 -6.89
CA THR A 50 -2.42 -0.86 -5.49
C THR A 50 -1.04 -1.39 -5.07
N LYS A 51 -0.39 -2.16 -5.94
CA LYS A 51 0.99 -2.63 -5.71
C LYS A 51 1.98 -1.47 -5.67
N ALA A 52 1.87 -0.52 -6.60
CA ALA A 52 2.75 0.64 -6.64
C ALA A 52 2.62 1.48 -5.35
N THR A 53 1.39 1.73 -4.89
CA THR A 53 1.14 2.41 -3.62
C THR A 53 1.75 1.63 -2.44
N GLY A 54 1.55 0.31 -2.36
CA GLY A 54 2.17 -0.52 -1.33
C GLY A 54 3.70 -0.45 -1.34
N ALA A 55 4.32 -0.43 -2.51
CA ALA A 55 5.77 -0.27 -2.67
C ALA A 55 6.25 1.10 -2.18
N VAL A 56 5.55 2.18 -2.55
CA VAL A 56 5.86 3.54 -2.07
C VAL A 56 5.75 3.63 -0.54
N ILE A 57 4.67 3.11 0.04
CA ILE A 57 4.49 3.10 1.50
C ILE A 57 5.61 2.31 2.20
N THR A 58 6.04 1.20 1.61
CA THR A 58 7.18 0.42 2.12
C THR A 58 8.46 1.24 2.11
N LEU A 59 8.75 1.95 1.01
CA LEU A 59 9.94 2.81 0.88
C LEU A 59 9.92 3.96 1.89
N VAL A 60 8.76 4.60 2.10
CA VAL A 60 8.59 5.64 3.12
C VAL A 60 8.85 5.06 4.52
N GLY A 61 8.33 3.88 4.81
CA GLY A 61 8.58 3.19 6.08
C GLY A 61 10.06 2.88 6.32
N ILE A 62 10.79 2.46 5.28
CA ILE A 62 12.25 2.26 5.33
C ILE A 62 12.96 3.58 5.64
N GLY A 63 12.57 4.67 4.98
CA GLY A 63 13.16 6.00 5.23
C GLY A 63 12.95 6.47 6.67
N ILE A 64 11.74 6.32 7.20
CA ILE A 64 11.40 6.67 8.58
C ILE A 64 12.16 5.78 9.58
N LEU A 65 12.27 4.48 9.30
CA LEU A 65 13.02 3.55 10.14
C LEU A 65 14.49 3.94 10.19
N ALA A 66 15.12 4.19 9.04
CA ALA A 66 16.51 4.60 8.95
C ALA A 66 16.76 5.91 9.73
N TYR A 67 15.93 6.92 9.50
CA TYR A 67 16.00 8.19 10.23
C TYR A 67 15.84 8.01 11.74
N GLY A 68 14.84 7.24 12.16
CA GLY A 68 14.54 6.97 13.57
C GLY A 68 15.57 6.11 14.30
N THR A 69 16.47 5.44 13.58
CA THR A 69 17.63 4.71 14.15
C THR A 69 18.91 5.54 14.21
N MET A 70 18.97 6.66 13.48
CA MET A 70 20.11 7.59 13.50
C MET A 70 20.05 8.62 14.64
N ILE A 71 18.90 8.75 15.31
CA ILE A 71 18.62 9.70 16.40
C ILE A 71 18.28 8.91 17.66
#